data_AF-A0A8S1N2S8-F1
#
_entry.id   AF-A0A8S1N2S8-F1
#
_cell.length_a   1.000
_cell.length_b   1.000
_cell.length_c   1.000
_cell.angle_alpha   90.00
_cell.angle_beta   90.00
_cell.angle_gamma   90.00
#
_symmetry.space_group_name_H-M   'P 1'
#
loop_
_entity.id
_entity.type
_entity.pdbx_description
1 polymer ?
#
loop_
_entity_poly.entity_id
_entity_poly.type
_entity_poly.pdbx_seq_one_letter_code
_entity_poly.pdbx_strand_id
1 'polypeptide(L)'
;MEFATALVFIFIACACGIIWAIFNWIAVHKLEIHHKHEGLTELLQGAEQEKIETLLEIGEHIQDGAQAFLKEEYTDCSMFLAVMAALLIFISPWSSLAFILGAATSMLCGYLGMAIATAANFRTAFSAITSLANAFQMAYRGGCVMGFLLVSISLAILSLLIIIYNAIIVKSDENNYEDLVRMFDYVAAYGLGGSTFALFGRVGGGIYTKAADVGADLVGKVEKNLPEDSPKNPATIADNVGDNVGDIAGMGADLFGSFAESTCAALVVSSTQLRVQTDTGYTIEIGQLMYPLMVSAFGIGICILVSAYAVYISKVNHINKIESTYINVHQTT
;
A
#
# COMPACT_ATOMS: atom_id res chain seq x y z
N MET A 1 18.53 -23.84 4.92
CA MET A 1 17.55 -24.14 3.85
C MET A 1 18.17 -23.70 2.54
N GLU A 2 18.07 -24.52 1.50
CA GLU A 2 18.64 -24.17 0.18
C GLU A 2 18.00 -22.90 -0.40
N PHE A 3 18.78 -22.15 -1.18
CA PHE A 3 18.34 -20.91 -1.81
C PHE A 3 17.08 -21.10 -2.68
N ALA A 4 17.03 -22.17 -3.46
CA ALA A 4 15.87 -22.50 -4.29
C ALA A 4 14.60 -22.71 -3.45
N THR A 5 14.71 -23.47 -2.34
CA THR A 5 13.59 -23.73 -1.43
C THR A 5 13.10 -22.46 -0.75
N ALA A 6 14.02 -21.56 -0.37
CA ALA A 6 13.67 -20.25 0.18
C ALA A 6 12.86 -19.41 -0.82
N LEU A 7 13.31 -19.34 -2.07
CA LEU A 7 12.62 -18.60 -3.12
C LEU A 7 11.24 -19.18 -3.42
N VAL A 8 11.12 -20.50 -3.54
CA VAL A 8 9.83 -21.17 -3.76
C VAL A 8 8.85 -20.80 -2.65
N PHE A 9 9.28 -20.86 -1.38
CA PHE A 9 8.44 -20.45 -0.26
C PHE A 9 8.00 -18.98 -0.35
N ILE A 10 8.94 -18.07 -0.65
CA ILE A 10 8.66 -16.64 -0.77
C ILE A 10 7.65 -16.35 -1.90
N PHE A 11 7.85 -16.91 -3.09
CA PHE A 11 6.94 -16.68 -4.21
C PHE A 11 5.56 -17.30 -3.99
N ILE A 12 5.47 -18.47 -3.35
CA ILE A 12 4.19 -19.05 -2.95
C ILE A 12 3.46 -18.11 -1.99
N ALA A 13 4.15 -17.58 -0.97
CA ALA A 13 3.54 -16.64 -0.03
C ALA A 13 3.07 -15.35 -0.73
N CYS A 14 3.89 -14.78 -1.62
CA CYS A 14 3.51 -13.61 -2.41
C CYS A 14 2.25 -13.88 -3.25
N ALA A 15 2.21 -15.02 -3.95
CA ALA A 15 1.07 -15.45 -4.76
C ALA A 15 -0.19 -15.63 -3.89
N CYS A 16 -0.09 -16.29 -2.74
CA CYS A 16 -1.20 -16.42 -1.79
C CYS A 16 -1.71 -15.05 -1.32
N GLY A 17 -0.82 -14.11 -1.00
CA GLY A 17 -1.19 -12.75 -0.62
C GLY A 17 -1.89 -11.99 -1.74
N ILE A 18 -1.39 -12.09 -2.98
CA ILE A 18 -2.02 -11.45 -4.16
C ILE A 18 -3.39 -12.06 -4.42
N ILE A 19 -3.52 -13.39 -4.37
CA ILE A 19 -4.80 -14.08 -4.54
C ILE A 19 -5.80 -13.63 -3.47
N TRP A 20 -5.36 -13.53 -2.22
CA TRP A 20 -6.20 -13.05 -1.12
C TRP A 20 -6.62 -11.59 -1.31
N ALA A 21 -5.72 -10.75 -1.80
CA ALA A 21 -6.04 -9.36 -2.12
C ALA A 21 -7.03 -9.26 -3.28
N ILE A 22 -6.83 -10.01 -4.36
CA ILE A 22 -7.77 -10.07 -5.50
C ILE A 22 -9.14 -10.57 -5.05
N PHE A 23 -9.19 -11.59 -4.18
CA PHE A 23 -10.44 -12.08 -3.62
C PHE A 23 -11.19 -10.96 -2.87
N ASN A 24 -10.49 -10.17 -2.06
CA ASN A 24 -11.10 -9.03 -1.37
C ASN A 24 -11.44 -7.87 -2.32
N TRP A 25 -10.64 -7.64 -3.36
CA TRP A 25 -10.91 -6.65 -4.40
C TRP A 25 -12.22 -6.96 -5.11
N ILE A 26 -12.39 -8.22 -5.53
CA ILE A 26 -13.63 -8.72 -6.15
C ILE A 26 -14.79 -8.60 -5.15
N ALA A 27 -14.58 -8.92 -3.87
CA ALA A 27 -15.63 -8.78 -2.86
C ALA A 27 -16.09 -7.34 -2.66
N VAL A 28 -15.18 -6.36 -2.73
CA VAL A 28 -15.52 -4.92 -2.71
C VAL A 28 -16.32 -4.55 -3.96
N HIS A 29 -15.88 -4.99 -5.14
CA HIS A 29 -16.51 -4.62 -6.41
C HIS A 29 -17.83 -5.35 -6.70
N LYS A 30 -18.05 -6.52 -6.08
CA LYS A 30 -19.29 -7.31 -6.22
C LYS A 30 -20.52 -6.55 -5.72
N LEU A 31 -20.32 -5.59 -4.83
CA LEU A 31 -21.35 -4.63 -4.49
C LEU A 31 -21.46 -3.63 -5.66
N GLU A 32 -22.21 -4.03 -6.69
CA GLU A 32 -22.51 -3.21 -7.85
C GLU A 32 -23.56 -2.17 -7.45
N ILE A 33 -23.10 -0.93 -7.28
CA ILE A 33 -23.95 0.25 -7.08
C ILE A 33 -24.19 0.93 -8.44
N HIS A 34 -24.10 0.23 -9.56
CA HIS A 34 -24.30 0.85 -10.87
C HIS A 34 -25.78 1.11 -11.15
N HIS A 35 -26.06 2.14 -11.96
CA HIS A 35 -27.37 2.68 -12.38
C HIS A 35 -28.41 1.67 -12.94
N LYS A 36 -28.13 0.36 -12.94
CA LYS A 36 -28.86 -0.64 -13.74
C LYS A 36 -29.03 -2.02 -13.12
N HIS A 37 -29.01 -2.17 -11.79
CA HIS A 37 -29.38 -3.45 -11.17
C HIS A 37 -30.77 -3.45 -10.52
N GLU A 38 -31.69 -4.16 -11.18
CA GLU A 38 -33.09 -4.38 -10.80
C GLU A 38 -33.25 -4.92 -9.37
N GLY A 39 -32.29 -5.66 -8.80
CA GLY A 39 -32.49 -6.37 -7.52
C GLY A 39 -32.35 -5.55 -6.23
N LEU A 40 -31.65 -4.41 -6.24
CA LEU A 40 -31.50 -3.53 -5.06
C LEU A 40 -32.23 -2.20 -5.23
N THR A 41 -32.43 -1.79 -6.48
CA THR A 41 -33.32 -0.69 -6.87
C THR A 41 -34.79 -1.00 -6.55
N GLU A 42 -35.18 -2.27 -6.50
CA GLU A 42 -36.52 -2.71 -6.04
C GLU A 42 -36.77 -2.51 -4.54
N LEU A 43 -35.73 -2.47 -3.71
CA LEU A 43 -35.84 -2.31 -2.26
C LEU A 43 -35.96 -0.85 -1.82
N LEU A 44 -35.60 0.10 -2.68
CA LEU A 44 -35.42 1.50 -2.34
C LEU A 44 -36.41 2.34 -3.15
N GLN A 45 -37.41 2.92 -2.48
CA GLN A 45 -38.44 3.74 -3.13
C GLN A 45 -37.82 5.06 -3.62
N GLY A 46 -38.42 5.71 -4.64
CA GLY A 46 -37.80 6.80 -5.43
C GLY A 46 -36.92 7.84 -4.71
N ALA A 47 -37.26 8.30 -3.50
CA ALA A 47 -36.44 9.26 -2.73
C ALA A 47 -35.09 8.68 -2.23
N GLU A 48 -34.95 7.37 -2.15
CA GLU A 48 -33.68 6.68 -1.86
C GLU A 48 -32.83 6.47 -3.11
N GLN A 49 -33.45 6.44 -4.29
CA GLN A 49 -32.75 6.28 -5.56
C GLN A 49 -31.96 7.54 -5.96
N GLU A 50 -32.54 8.73 -5.75
CA GLU A 50 -31.85 10.02 -5.92
C GLU A 50 -30.62 10.16 -5.01
N LYS A 51 -30.72 9.65 -3.76
CA LYS A 51 -29.60 9.65 -2.81
C LYS A 51 -28.46 8.73 -3.23
N ILE A 52 -28.78 7.59 -3.84
CA ILE A 52 -27.77 6.65 -4.37
C ILE A 52 -27.05 7.27 -5.57
N GLU A 53 -27.80 7.91 -6.47
CA GLU A 53 -27.22 8.61 -7.62
C GLU A 53 -26.27 9.73 -7.16
N THR A 54 -26.70 10.53 -6.19
CA THR A 54 -25.84 11.55 -5.57
C THR A 54 -24.57 10.95 -4.94
N LEU A 55 -24.71 9.81 -4.24
CA LEU A 55 -23.56 9.12 -3.63
C LEU A 55 -22.55 8.65 -4.68
N LEU A 56 -23.02 8.14 -5.81
CA LEU A 56 -22.16 7.71 -6.92
C LEU A 56 -21.44 8.89 -7.56
N GLU A 57 -22.17 9.97 -7.84
CA GLU A 57 -21.61 11.20 -8.42
C GLU A 57 -20.51 11.80 -7.52
N ILE A 58 -20.74 11.86 -6.21
CA ILE A 58 -19.71 12.29 -5.24
C ILE A 58 -18.50 11.34 -5.27
N GLY A 59 -18.74 10.02 -5.30
CA GLY A 59 -17.68 9.02 -5.39
C GLY A 59 -16.82 9.18 -6.65
N GLU A 60 -17.45 9.43 -7.79
CA GLU A 60 -16.77 9.71 -9.07
C GLU A 60 -15.94 10.98 -9.01
N HIS A 61 -16.48 12.07 -8.44
CA HIS A 61 -15.72 13.32 -8.25
C HIS A 61 -14.48 13.15 -7.36
N ILE A 62 -14.60 12.40 -6.26
CA ILE A 62 -13.47 12.10 -5.38
C ILE A 62 -12.43 11.25 -6.13
N GLN A 63 -12.89 10.23 -6.86
CA GLN A 63 -12.01 9.35 -7.64
C GLN A 63 -11.25 10.13 -8.73
N ASP A 64 -11.95 10.97 -9.50
CA ASP A 64 -11.36 11.80 -10.55
C ASP A 64 -10.36 12.80 -9.98
N GLY A 65 -10.71 13.46 -8.86
CA GLY A 65 -9.84 14.39 -8.16
C GLY A 65 -8.56 13.71 -7.66
N ALA A 66 -8.67 12.53 -7.05
CA ALA A 66 -7.53 11.77 -6.56
C ALA A 66 -6.62 11.28 -7.69
N GLN A 67 -7.20 10.80 -8.79
CA GLN A 67 -6.44 10.40 -9.98
C GLN A 67 -5.72 11.58 -10.64
N ALA A 68 -6.38 12.74 -10.74
CA ALA A 68 -5.78 13.94 -11.30
C ALA A 68 -4.59 14.40 -10.44
N PHE A 69 -4.74 14.46 -9.13
CA PHE A 69 -3.66 14.84 -8.22
C PHE A 69 -2.46 13.89 -8.30
N LEU A 70 -2.69 12.57 -8.17
CA LEU A 70 -1.59 11.60 -8.24
C LEU A 70 -0.88 11.63 -9.59
N LYS A 71 -1.61 11.85 -10.69
CA LYS A 71 -0.99 11.96 -12.02
C LYS A 71 -0.01 13.13 -12.09
N GLU A 72 -0.38 14.30 -11.59
CA GLU A 72 0.50 15.47 -11.55
C GLU A 72 1.69 15.23 -10.60
N GLU A 73 1.42 14.78 -9.37
CA GLU A 73 2.48 14.48 -8.39
C GLU A 73 3.47 13.45 -8.92
N TYR A 74 2.99 12.37 -9.53
CA TYR A 74 3.84 11.30 -10.05
C TYR A 74 4.66 11.78 -11.25
N THR A 75 4.13 12.68 -12.07
CA THR A 75 4.85 13.27 -13.20
C THR A 75 6.02 14.11 -12.71
N ASP A 76 5.78 14.97 -11.73
CA ASP A 76 6.81 15.83 -11.14
C ASP A 76 7.87 15.02 -10.38
N CYS A 77 7.44 14.05 -9.58
CA CYS A 77 8.34 13.15 -8.86
C CYS A 77 9.19 12.32 -9.82
N SER A 78 8.62 11.85 -10.93
CA SER A 78 9.35 11.05 -11.93
C SER A 78 10.51 11.82 -12.54
N MET A 79 10.37 13.14 -12.75
CA MET A 79 11.46 13.98 -13.23
C MET A 79 12.61 14.04 -12.21
N PHE A 80 12.30 14.23 -10.93
CA PHE A 80 13.32 14.23 -9.86
C PHE A 80 14.01 12.86 -9.75
N LEU A 81 13.23 11.78 -9.77
CA LEU A 81 13.74 10.41 -9.72
C LEU A 81 14.66 10.10 -10.90
N ALA A 82 14.35 10.60 -12.10
CA ALA A 82 15.20 10.42 -13.27
C ALA A 82 16.57 11.12 -13.11
N VAL A 83 16.60 12.32 -12.53
CA VAL A 83 17.84 13.03 -12.23
C VAL A 83 18.67 12.28 -11.18
N MET A 84 18.04 11.80 -10.11
CA MET A 84 18.70 11.00 -9.08
C MET A 84 19.25 9.69 -9.66
N ALA A 85 18.48 9.00 -10.48
CA ALA A 85 18.94 7.80 -11.16
C ALA A 85 20.15 8.10 -12.06
N ALA A 86 20.12 9.16 -12.85
CA ALA A 86 21.25 9.58 -13.68
C ALA A 86 22.52 9.84 -12.86
N LEU A 87 22.39 10.42 -11.66
CA LEU A 87 23.52 10.61 -10.75
C LEU A 87 24.04 9.29 -10.18
N LEU A 88 23.15 8.35 -9.85
CA LEU A 88 23.53 7.02 -9.36
C LEU A 88 24.26 6.18 -10.40
N ILE A 89 24.05 6.41 -11.70
CA ILE A 89 24.81 5.73 -12.77
C ILE A 89 26.31 5.97 -12.62
N PHE A 90 26.75 7.15 -12.19
CA PHE A 90 28.17 7.46 -11.96
C PHE A 90 28.77 6.68 -10.78
N ILE A 91 27.94 6.21 -9.85
CA ILE A 91 28.35 5.34 -8.74
C ILE A 91 28.33 3.88 -9.21
N SER A 92 27.18 3.41 -9.69
CA SER A 92 26.98 2.07 -10.22
C SER A 92 25.68 1.99 -11.02
N PRO A 93 25.71 1.51 -12.28
CA PRO A 93 24.50 1.24 -13.05
C PRO A 93 23.53 0.28 -12.34
N TRP A 94 24.05 -0.66 -11.55
CA TRP A 94 23.24 -1.61 -10.78
C TRP A 94 22.52 -0.93 -9.60
N SER A 95 23.15 0.03 -8.94
CA SER A 95 22.47 0.82 -7.91
C SER A 95 21.39 1.72 -8.53
N SER A 96 21.66 2.32 -9.69
CA SER A 96 20.66 3.12 -10.41
C SER A 96 19.44 2.29 -10.83
N LEU A 97 19.65 1.06 -11.31
CA LEU A 97 18.54 0.18 -11.71
C LEU A 97 17.70 -0.24 -10.49
N ALA A 98 18.35 -0.62 -9.39
CA ALA A 98 17.67 -0.96 -8.14
C ALA A 98 16.87 0.23 -7.59
N PHE A 99 17.43 1.45 -7.65
CA PHE A 99 16.75 2.69 -7.29
C PHE A 99 15.49 2.94 -8.13
N ILE A 100 15.59 2.84 -9.45
CA ILE A 100 14.43 3.03 -10.33
C ILE A 100 13.33 2.01 -10.02
N LEU A 101 13.71 0.73 -9.83
CA LEU A 101 12.76 -0.31 -9.46
C LEU A 101 12.10 -0.05 -8.11
N GLY A 102 12.87 0.40 -7.11
CA GLY A 102 12.34 0.80 -5.81
C GLY A 102 11.33 1.93 -5.91
N ALA A 103 11.69 3.00 -6.62
CA ALA A 103 10.81 4.15 -6.81
C ALA A 103 9.52 3.76 -7.56
N ALA A 104 9.64 2.98 -8.63
CA ALA A 104 8.50 2.49 -9.41
C ALA A 104 7.57 1.59 -8.58
N THR A 105 8.12 0.70 -7.74
CA THR A 105 7.32 -0.11 -6.82
C THR A 105 6.58 0.76 -5.80
N SER A 106 7.24 1.78 -5.24
CA SER A 106 6.63 2.73 -4.30
C SER A 106 5.44 3.46 -4.91
N MET A 107 5.63 3.98 -6.14
CA MET A 107 4.58 4.62 -6.93
C MET A 107 3.41 3.66 -7.19
N LEU A 108 3.69 2.42 -7.57
CA LEU A 108 2.68 1.40 -7.81
C LEU A 108 1.88 1.08 -6.54
N CYS A 109 2.55 0.95 -5.39
CA CYS A 109 1.90 0.70 -4.10
C CYS A 109 0.96 1.84 -3.70
N GLY A 110 1.40 3.10 -3.83
CA GLY A 110 0.56 4.27 -3.55
C GLY A 110 -0.67 4.33 -4.46
N TYR A 111 -0.48 4.09 -5.76
CA TYR A 111 -1.56 4.13 -6.75
C TYR A 111 -2.60 3.02 -6.53
N LEU A 112 -2.15 1.79 -6.29
CA LEU A 112 -3.05 0.66 -6.03
C LEU A 112 -3.83 0.85 -4.72
N GLY A 113 -3.21 1.45 -3.71
CA GLY A 113 -3.87 1.83 -2.46
C GLY A 113 -4.98 2.84 -2.69
N MET A 114 -4.68 3.93 -3.38
CA MET A 114 -5.68 4.96 -3.74
C MET A 114 -6.83 4.35 -4.53
N ALA A 115 -6.53 3.55 -5.55
CA ALA A 115 -7.54 2.95 -6.43
C ALA A 115 -8.56 2.06 -5.67
N ILE A 116 -8.11 1.29 -4.67
CA ILE A 116 -9.05 0.52 -3.85
C ILE A 116 -9.78 1.39 -2.83
N ALA A 117 -9.14 2.42 -2.27
CA ALA A 117 -9.78 3.31 -1.29
C ALA A 117 -10.92 4.11 -1.92
N THR A 118 -10.70 4.70 -3.10
CA THR A 118 -11.75 5.41 -3.86
C THR A 118 -12.86 4.49 -4.37
N ALA A 119 -12.59 3.19 -4.51
CA ALA A 119 -13.63 2.21 -4.81
C ALA A 119 -14.39 1.75 -3.55
N ALA A 120 -13.74 1.71 -2.39
CA ALA A 120 -14.32 1.19 -1.16
C ALA A 120 -15.08 2.24 -0.34
N ASN A 121 -14.74 3.53 -0.45
CA ASN A 121 -15.31 4.61 0.37
C ASN A 121 -16.84 4.76 0.21
N PHE A 122 -17.34 5.02 -1.00
CA PHE A 122 -18.77 5.20 -1.27
C PHE A 122 -19.55 3.89 -1.05
N ARG A 123 -18.93 2.73 -1.31
CA ARG A 123 -19.49 1.40 -1.01
C ARG A 123 -19.64 1.15 0.48
N THR A 124 -18.71 1.68 1.27
CA THR A 124 -18.78 1.64 2.74
C THR A 124 -19.92 2.51 3.24
N ALA A 125 -20.04 3.74 2.72
CA ALA A 125 -21.17 4.63 3.02
C ALA A 125 -22.51 4.00 2.67
N PHE A 126 -22.62 3.37 1.49
CA PHE A 126 -23.81 2.64 1.08
C PHE A 126 -24.13 1.46 2.02
N SER A 127 -23.12 0.68 2.39
CA SER A 127 -23.28 -0.46 3.29
C SER A 127 -23.75 -0.04 4.69
N ALA A 128 -23.38 1.17 5.14
CA ALA A 128 -23.77 1.72 6.42
C ALA A 128 -25.28 2.00 6.54
N ILE A 129 -25.98 2.18 5.41
CA ILE A 129 -27.45 2.28 5.38
C ILE A 129 -28.09 1.00 5.94
N THR A 130 -27.49 -0.16 5.64
CA THR A 130 -28.03 -1.47 6.05
C THR A 130 -27.55 -1.89 7.43
N SER A 131 -26.25 -1.77 7.70
CA SER A 131 -25.65 -2.23 8.95
C SER A 131 -24.22 -1.71 9.11
N LEU A 132 -23.90 -1.29 10.34
CA LEU A 132 -22.55 -0.98 10.77
C LEU A 132 -21.57 -2.16 10.56
N ALA A 133 -22.04 -3.39 10.78
CA ALA A 133 -21.23 -4.59 10.58
C ALA A 133 -20.83 -4.76 9.10
N ASN A 134 -21.75 -4.44 8.18
CA ASN A 134 -21.50 -4.52 6.75
C ASN A 134 -20.57 -3.40 6.29
N ALA A 135 -20.76 -2.17 6.78
CA ALA A 135 -19.86 -1.05 6.52
C ALA A 135 -18.43 -1.35 6.97
N PHE A 136 -18.27 -1.83 8.21
CA PHE A 136 -16.96 -2.22 8.72
C PHE A 136 -16.30 -3.30 7.87
N GLN A 137 -17.06 -4.34 7.47
CA GLN A 137 -16.52 -5.37 6.58
C GLN A 137 -16.11 -4.84 5.21
N MET A 138 -16.85 -3.89 4.64
CA MET A 138 -16.50 -3.26 3.37
C MET A 138 -15.18 -2.48 3.48
N ALA A 139 -15.06 -1.61 4.49
CA ALA A 139 -13.85 -0.84 4.76
C ALA A 139 -12.65 -1.76 5.07
N TYR A 140 -12.84 -2.75 5.92
CA TYR A 140 -11.80 -3.71 6.29
C TYR A 140 -11.29 -4.50 5.07
N ARG A 141 -12.19 -4.92 4.17
CA ARG A 141 -11.81 -5.58 2.92
C ARG A 141 -10.99 -4.65 2.02
N GLY A 142 -11.35 -3.37 1.92
CA GLY A 142 -10.55 -2.35 1.22
C GLY A 142 -9.13 -2.23 1.78
N GLY A 143 -9.00 -2.15 3.11
CA GLY A 143 -7.70 -2.11 3.79
C GLY A 143 -6.88 -3.39 3.57
N CYS A 144 -7.51 -4.56 3.60
CA CYS A 144 -6.85 -5.83 3.29
C CYS A 144 -6.25 -5.82 1.89
N VAL A 145 -7.00 -5.37 0.88
CA VAL A 145 -6.51 -5.29 -0.50
C VAL A 145 -5.23 -4.47 -0.58
N MET A 146 -5.23 -3.26 -0.02
CA MET A 146 -4.06 -2.39 0.01
C MET A 146 -2.86 -3.08 0.68
N GLY A 147 -3.05 -3.60 1.90
CA GLY A 147 -1.97 -4.20 2.68
C GLY A 147 -1.36 -5.44 2.03
N PHE A 148 -2.20 -6.38 1.55
CA PHE A 148 -1.72 -7.62 0.94
C PHE A 148 -1.10 -7.40 -0.45
N LEU A 149 -1.65 -6.49 -1.27
CA LEU A 149 -1.00 -6.14 -2.55
C LEU A 149 0.36 -5.50 -2.31
N LEU A 150 0.44 -4.53 -1.41
CA LEU A 150 1.67 -3.81 -1.09
C LEU A 150 2.77 -4.78 -0.68
N VAL A 151 2.55 -5.58 0.37
CA VAL A 151 3.60 -6.49 0.88
C VAL A 151 3.99 -7.56 -0.13
N SER A 152 3.03 -8.16 -0.85
CA SER A 152 3.31 -9.22 -1.80
C SER A 152 4.04 -8.74 -3.05
N ILE A 153 3.64 -7.60 -3.62
CA ILE A 153 4.32 -7.03 -4.79
C ILE A 153 5.73 -6.59 -4.41
N SER A 154 5.87 -5.93 -3.26
CA SER A 154 7.17 -5.45 -2.76
C SER A 154 8.16 -6.58 -2.52
N LEU A 155 7.70 -7.66 -1.88
CA LEU A 155 8.51 -8.84 -1.64
C LEU A 155 8.85 -9.60 -2.93
N ALA A 156 7.90 -9.73 -3.85
CA ALA A 156 8.12 -10.39 -5.14
C ALA A 156 9.14 -9.64 -6.01
N ILE A 157 9.02 -8.31 -6.12
CA ILE A 157 9.95 -7.50 -6.92
C ILE A 157 11.36 -7.51 -6.30
N LEU A 158 11.48 -7.38 -4.97
CA LEU A 158 12.78 -7.47 -4.29
C LEU A 158 13.42 -8.86 -4.49
N SER A 159 12.63 -9.93 -4.38
CA SER A 159 13.11 -11.29 -4.60
C SER A 159 13.59 -11.51 -6.04
N LEU A 160 12.84 -10.97 -7.02
CA LEU A 160 13.20 -11.03 -8.43
C LEU A 160 14.49 -10.24 -8.71
N LEU A 161 14.63 -9.06 -8.11
CA LEU A 161 15.84 -8.25 -8.21
C LEU A 161 17.07 -9.03 -7.71
N ILE A 162 16.96 -9.67 -6.55
CA ILE A 162 18.04 -10.49 -5.98
C ILE A 162 18.39 -11.66 -6.90
N ILE A 163 17.40 -12.36 -7.47
CA ILE A 163 17.65 -13.46 -8.41
C ILE A 163 18.43 -12.98 -9.64
N ILE A 164 17.99 -11.88 -10.25
CA ILE A 164 18.60 -11.32 -11.45
C ILE A 164 20.04 -10.88 -11.14
N TYR A 165 20.23 -10.19 -10.02
CA TYR A 165 21.55 -9.67 -9.65
C TYR A 165 22.51 -10.80 -9.30
N ASN A 166 22.04 -11.84 -8.60
CA ASN A 166 22.84 -13.02 -8.31
C ASN A 166 23.28 -13.73 -9.60
N ALA A 167 22.40 -13.86 -10.59
CA ALA A 167 22.72 -14.51 -11.86
C ALA A 167 23.75 -13.73 -12.71
N ILE A 168 23.72 -12.39 -12.66
CA ILE A 168 24.56 -11.54 -13.52
C ILE A 168 25.88 -11.15 -12.84
N ILE A 169 25.85 -10.83 -11.55
CA ILE A 169 26.97 -10.24 -10.81
C ILE A 169 27.84 -11.32 -10.17
N VAL A 170 27.24 -12.25 -9.42
CA VAL A 170 28.00 -13.21 -8.60
C VAL A 170 28.68 -14.28 -9.46
N LYS A 171 28.09 -14.63 -10.63
CA LYS A 171 28.55 -15.69 -11.58
C LYS A 171 28.81 -17.04 -10.89
N SER A 172 28.88 -18.13 -11.65
CA SER A 172 28.87 -19.50 -11.10
C SER A 172 30.16 -19.95 -10.37
N ASP A 173 31.08 -19.05 -10.05
CA ASP A 173 32.27 -19.38 -9.24
C ASP A 173 31.92 -19.17 -7.75
N GLU A 174 31.79 -20.28 -7.02
CA GLU A 174 31.29 -20.37 -5.63
C GLU A 174 32.11 -19.58 -4.59
N ASN A 175 33.20 -18.91 -4.97
CA ASN A 175 34.14 -18.25 -4.06
C ASN A 175 34.19 -16.73 -4.13
N ASN A 176 33.34 -16.05 -4.90
CA ASN A 176 33.42 -14.58 -5.04
C ASN A 176 32.59 -13.83 -3.98
N TYR A 177 33.05 -13.91 -2.73
CA TYR A 177 32.47 -13.22 -1.57
C TYR A 177 32.31 -11.71 -1.79
N GLU A 178 33.30 -11.06 -2.40
CA GLU A 178 33.27 -9.61 -2.65
C GLU A 178 32.13 -9.20 -3.58
N ASP A 179 31.84 -10.03 -4.61
CA ASP A 179 30.74 -9.77 -5.53
C ASP A 179 29.37 -9.93 -4.85
N LEU A 180 29.24 -10.87 -3.90
CA LEU A 180 28.01 -11.07 -3.13
C LEU A 180 27.71 -9.87 -2.21
N VAL A 181 28.71 -9.38 -1.47
CA VAL A 181 28.56 -8.19 -0.63
C VAL A 181 28.17 -6.99 -1.50
N ARG A 182 28.89 -6.78 -2.59
CA ARG A 182 28.66 -5.70 -3.54
C ARG A 182 27.28 -5.77 -4.19
N MET A 183 26.76 -6.98 -4.44
CA MET A 183 25.41 -7.19 -4.93
C MET A 183 24.37 -6.63 -3.96
N PHE A 184 24.48 -6.94 -2.65
CA PHE A 184 23.52 -6.45 -1.67
C PHE A 184 23.65 -4.94 -1.41
N ASP A 185 24.85 -4.37 -1.52
CA ASP A 185 25.04 -2.91 -1.52
C ASP A 185 24.27 -2.25 -2.69
N TYR A 186 24.25 -2.88 -3.87
CA TYR A 186 23.44 -2.38 -4.98
C TYR A 186 21.94 -2.56 -4.73
N VAL A 187 21.52 -3.68 -4.15
CA VAL A 187 20.12 -3.92 -3.76
C VAL A 187 19.66 -2.90 -2.73
N ALA A 188 20.53 -2.38 -1.86
CA ALA A 188 20.17 -1.33 -0.90
C ALA A 188 19.61 -0.05 -1.56
N ALA A 189 19.99 0.24 -2.81
CA ALA A 189 19.43 1.34 -3.57
C ALA A 189 17.93 1.16 -3.89
N TYR A 190 17.39 -0.07 -3.81
CA TYR A 190 15.95 -0.33 -3.89
C TYR A 190 15.17 0.36 -2.77
N GLY A 191 15.66 0.25 -1.52
CA GLY A 191 15.08 0.97 -0.39
C GLY A 191 15.19 2.48 -0.57
N LEU A 192 16.36 2.96 -1.00
CA LEU A 192 16.59 4.38 -1.28
C LEU A 192 15.58 4.94 -2.29
N GLY A 193 15.35 4.26 -3.41
CA GLY A 193 14.37 4.68 -4.41
C GLY A 193 12.94 4.72 -3.85
N GLY A 194 12.59 3.70 -3.07
CA GLY A 194 11.28 3.60 -2.44
C GLY A 194 10.96 4.77 -1.51
N SER A 195 11.88 5.05 -0.59
CA SER A 195 11.71 6.12 0.39
C SER A 195 11.89 7.51 -0.22
N THR A 196 12.71 7.65 -1.27
CA THR A 196 12.81 8.92 -2.01
C THR A 196 11.46 9.30 -2.61
N PHE A 197 10.78 8.35 -3.27
CA PHE A 197 9.42 8.61 -3.76
C PHE A 197 8.43 8.83 -2.60
N ALA A 198 8.48 7.99 -1.56
CA ALA A 198 7.58 8.09 -0.41
C ALA A 198 7.66 9.45 0.29
N LEU A 199 8.85 10.05 0.38
CA LEU A 199 9.03 11.40 0.90
C LEU A 199 8.17 12.41 0.15
N PHE A 200 8.21 12.40 -1.19
CA PHE A 200 7.38 13.32 -1.98
C PHE A 200 5.90 12.99 -1.86
N GLY A 201 5.50 11.72 -1.95
CA GLY A 201 4.09 11.34 -1.83
C GLY A 201 3.47 11.71 -0.47
N ARG A 202 4.21 11.55 0.63
CA ARG A 202 3.76 11.95 1.97
C ARG A 202 3.70 13.47 2.14
N VAL A 203 4.68 14.20 1.60
CA VAL A 203 4.73 15.66 1.73
C VAL A 203 3.70 16.31 0.81
N GLY A 204 3.66 15.93 -0.47
CA GLY A 204 2.74 16.45 -1.47
C GLY A 204 1.28 16.15 -1.10
N GLY A 205 0.95 14.86 -0.97
CA GLY A 205 -0.37 14.42 -0.51
C GLY A 205 -0.74 14.98 0.86
N GLY A 206 0.21 15.03 1.81
CA GLY A 206 0.02 15.57 3.16
C GLY A 206 -0.30 17.07 3.20
N ILE A 207 0.38 17.88 2.37
CA ILE A 207 0.08 19.30 2.21
C ILE A 207 -1.32 19.48 1.60
N TYR A 208 -1.66 18.68 0.58
CA TYR A 208 -2.97 18.76 -0.06
C TYR A 208 -4.11 18.46 0.93
N THR A 209 -4.07 17.32 1.61
CA THR A 209 -5.10 16.95 2.60
C THR A 209 -5.20 17.97 3.72
N LYS A 210 -4.10 18.34 4.37
CA LYS A 210 -4.17 19.21 5.55
C LYS A 210 -4.52 20.66 5.22
N ALA A 211 -4.22 21.14 4.02
CA ALA A 211 -4.71 22.44 3.58
C ALA A 211 -6.23 22.43 3.36
N ALA A 212 -6.78 21.35 2.81
CA ALA A 212 -8.21 21.20 2.57
C ALA A 212 -8.99 20.97 3.87
N ASP A 213 -8.57 20.01 4.69
CA ASP A 213 -9.11 19.64 6.02
C ASP A 213 -9.24 20.89 6.92
N VAL A 214 -8.12 21.58 7.18
CA VAL A 214 -8.10 22.77 8.04
C VAL A 214 -8.97 23.90 7.47
N GLY A 215 -8.98 24.10 6.15
CA GLY A 215 -9.79 25.12 5.49
C GLY A 215 -11.29 24.82 5.57
N ALA A 216 -11.66 23.57 5.33
CA ALA A 216 -13.04 23.08 5.39
C ALA A 216 -13.59 23.21 6.81
N ASP A 217 -12.83 22.75 7.80
CA ASP A 217 -13.26 22.71 9.19
C ASP A 217 -13.36 24.09 9.83
N LEU A 218 -12.36 24.95 9.66
CA LEU A 218 -12.38 26.27 10.29
C LEU A 218 -13.52 27.12 9.75
N VAL A 219 -13.65 27.24 8.44
CA VAL A 219 -14.70 28.09 7.84
C VAL A 219 -16.07 27.43 8.00
N GLY A 220 -16.17 26.12 7.79
CA GLY A 220 -17.41 25.36 7.89
C GLY A 220 -17.94 25.33 9.33
N LYS A 221 -17.20 24.69 10.24
CA LYS A 221 -17.65 24.42 11.61
C LYS A 221 -17.64 25.70 12.46
N VAL A 222 -16.55 26.47 12.45
CA VAL A 222 -16.33 27.56 13.41
C VAL A 222 -16.96 28.88 12.95
N GLU A 223 -16.79 29.27 11.68
CA GLU A 223 -17.29 30.57 11.21
C GLU A 223 -18.73 30.54 10.73
N LYS A 224 -19.13 29.47 10.04
CA LYS A 224 -20.44 29.35 9.39
C LYS A 224 -21.42 28.43 10.12
N ASN A 225 -20.98 27.74 11.17
CA ASN A 225 -21.78 26.76 11.91
C ASN A 225 -22.43 25.71 10.98
N LEU A 226 -21.71 25.32 9.94
CA LEU A 226 -22.08 24.19 9.09
C LEU A 226 -21.64 22.88 9.76
N PRO A 227 -22.38 21.77 9.57
CA PRO A 227 -21.89 20.46 9.92
C PRO A 227 -20.58 20.12 9.19
N GLU A 228 -19.79 19.23 9.79
CA GLU A 228 -18.67 18.56 9.12
C GLU A 228 -19.11 17.93 7.80
N ASP A 229 -18.25 17.95 6.79
CA ASP A 229 -18.53 17.45 5.44
C ASP A 229 -19.81 18.01 4.80
N SER A 230 -20.24 19.23 5.18
CA SER A 230 -21.43 19.83 4.59
C SER A 230 -21.25 20.02 3.08
N PRO A 231 -22.21 19.59 2.24
CA PRO A 231 -22.15 19.80 0.78
C PRO A 231 -22.22 21.27 0.38
N LYS A 232 -22.52 22.18 1.33
CA LYS A 232 -22.49 23.63 1.12
C LYS A 232 -21.09 24.23 1.24
N ASN A 233 -20.14 23.48 1.78
CA ASN A 233 -18.76 23.91 1.93
C ASN A 233 -17.96 23.45 0.70
N PRO A 234 -17.40 24.36 -0.10
CA PRO A 234 -16.71 24.01 -1.34
C PRO A 234 -15.40 23.24 -1.12
N ALA A 235 -14.86 23.21 0.11
CA ALA A 235 -13.60 22.55 0.40
C ALA A 235 -13.73 21.03 0.68
N THR A 236 -14.94 20.51 0.86
CA THR A 236 -15.16 19.12 1.32
C THR A 236 -14.76 18.07 0.29
N ILE A 237 -14.92 18.34 -1.01
CA ILE A 237 -14.41 17.43 -2.05
C ILE A 237 -12.89 17.38 -2.02
N ALA A 238 -12.21 18.52 -1.84
CA ALA A 238 -10.75 18.54 -1.75
C ALA A 238 -10.25 17.82 -0.49
N ASP A 239 -10.99 17.92 0.62
CA ASP A 239 -10.68 17.20 1.85
C ASP A 239 -10.73 15.68 1.65
N ASN A 240 -11.86 15.19 1.12
CA ASN A 240 -12.07 13.76 0.84
C ASN A 240 -11.14 13.23 -0.26
N VAL A 241 -10.77 14.05 -1.27
CA VAL A 241 -9.69 13.71 -2.21
C VAL A 241 -8.36 13.59 -1.46
N GLY A 242 -8.10 14.53 -0.55
CA GLY A 242 -6.95 14.58 0.34
C GLY A 242 -6.72 13.28 1.10
N ASP A 243 -7.75 12.71 1.70
CA ASP A 243 -7.66 11.44 2.42
C ASP A 243 -7.14 10.30 1.53
N ASN A 244 -7.53 10.28 0.25
CA ASN A 244 -7.11 9.24 -0.67
C ASN A 244 -5.68 9.45 -1.18
N VAL A 245 -5.23 10.70 -1.35
CA VAL A 245 -3.90 10.99 -1.90
C VAL A 245 -2.81 11.10 -0.82
N GLY A 246 -3.13 11.66 0.34
CA GLY A 246 -2.20 11.77 1.47
C GLY A 246 -2.24 10.52 2.35
N ASP A 247 -3.39 10.28 2.97
CA ASP A 247 -3.52 9.28 4.03
C ASP A 247 -3.51 7.84 3.49
N ILE A 248 -3.85 7.63 2.22
CA ILE A 248 -3.75 6.33 1.56
C ILE A 248 -2.52 6.23 0.65
N ALA A 249 -2.43 7.02 -0.43
CA ALA A 249 -1.34 6.84 -1.40
C ALA A 249 0.04 7.13 -0.79
N GLY A 250 0.18 8.25 -0.09
CA GLY A 250 1.39 8.61 0.64
C GLY A 250 1.76 7.62 1.74
N MET A 251 0.77 7.13 2.52
CA MET A 251 1.01 6.09 3.52
C MET A 251 1.43 4.75 2.88
N GLY A 252 0.85 4.37 1.76
CA GLY A 252 1.21 3.16 1.02
C GLY A 252 2.66 3.20 0.52
N ALA A 253 3.09 4.33 -0.04
CA ALA A 253 4.47 4.54 -0.44
C ALA A 253 5.44 4.50 0.77
N ASP A 254 5.05 5.11 1.90
CA ASP A 254 5.86 5.14 3.13
C ASP A 254 6.04 3.76 3.77
N LEU A 255 4.96 2.97 3.87
CA LEU A 255 5.03 1.60 4.39
C LEU A 255 5.88 0.70 3.49
N PHE A 256 5.81 0.90 2.17
CA PHE A 256 6.72 0.24 1.25
C PHE A 256 8.19 0.64 1.51
N GLY A 257 8.49 1.93 1.63
CA GLY A 257 9.84 2.42 1.91
C GLY A 257 10.41 1.79 3.18
N SER A 258 9.62 1.79 4.26
CA SER A 258 9.97 1.14 5.53
C SER A 258 10.24 -0.36 5.37
N PHE A 259 9.40 -1.08 4.62
CA PHE A 259 9.60 -2.50 4.32
C PHE A 259 10.90 -2.74 3.51
N ALA A 260 11.12 -1.95 2.46
CA ALA A 260 12.24 -2.10 1.56
C ALA A 260 13.57 -1.80 2.27
N GLU A 261 13.66 -0.69 3.01
CA GLU A 261 14.86 -0.29 3.74
C GLU A 261 15.21 -1.27 4.87
N SER A 262 14.24 -1.66 5.70
CA SER A 262 14.49 -2.61 6.80
C SER A 262 14.98 -3.96 6.28
N THR A 263 14.37 -4.45 5.20
CA THR A 263 14.80 -5.70 4.54
C THR A 263 16.18 -5.55 3.92
N CYS A 264 16.44 -4.48 3.18
CA CYS A 264 17.74 -4.23 2.56
C CYS A 264 18.86 -4.05 3.58
N ALA A 265 18.62 -3.33 4.67
CA ALA A 265 19.58 -3.17 5.76
C ALA A 265 19.96 -4.52 6.38
N ALA A 266 18.96 -5.38 6.65
CA ALA A 266 19.20 -6.73 7.13
C ALA A 266 20.04 -7.56 6.14
N LEU A 267 19.76 -7.46 4.84
CA LEU A 267 20.51 -8.15 3.78
C LEU A 267 21.98 -7.69 3.70
N VAL A 268 22.23 -6.38 3.69
CA VAL A 268 23.57 -5.80 3.63
C VAL A 268 24.40 -6.26 4.84
N VAL A 269 23.86 -6.12 6.06
CA VAL A 269 24.55 -6.56 7.28
C VAL A 269 24.82 -8.06 7.23
N SER A 270 23.81 -8.86 6.86
CA SER A 270 23.93 -10.32 6.76
C SER A 270 25.00 -10.75 5.76
N SER A 271 25.10 -10.07 4.62
CA SER A 271 26.09 -10.38 3.58
C SER A 271 27.53 -10.18 4.04
N THR A 272 27.78 -9.25 4.96
CA THR A 272 29.12 -8.99 5.49
C THR A 272 29.51 -9.92 6.65
N GLN A 273 28.54 -10.33 7.48
CA GLN A 273 28.77 -11.03 8.75
C GLN A 273 28.63 -12.55 8.69
N LEU A 274 27.72 -13.09 7.86
CA LEU A 274 27.44 -14.53 7.81
C LEU A 274 28.46 -15.29 6.97
N ARG A 275 29.68 -15.41 7.51
CA ARG A 275 30.74 -16.26 6.97
C ARG A 275 30.72 -17.60 7.69
N VAL A 276 30.51 -18.69 6.96
CA VAL A 276 30.58 -20.06 7.51
C VAL A 276 31.98 -20.59 7.23
N GLN A 277 32.73 -20.94 8.27
CA GLN A 277 34.05 -21.56 8.10
C GLN A 277 33.88 -23.00 7.60
N THR A 278 34.57 -23.35 6.52
CA THR A 278 34.63 -24.70 5.94
C THR A 278 36.07 -25.21 5.96
N ASP A 279 36.26 -26.51 5.75
CA ASP A 279 37.59 -27.16 5.73
C ASP A 279 38.52 -26.58 4.65
N THR A 280 37.97 -25.88 3.65
CA THR A 280 38.69 -25.25 2.54
C THR A 280 38.64 -23.71 2.54
N GLY A 281 38.00 -23.06 3.53
CA GLY A 281 37.91 -21.60 3.58
C GLY A 281 36.69 -21.06 4.34
N TYR A 282 36.04 -20.03 3.79
CA TYR A 282 34.76 -19.52 4.26
C TYR A 282 33.76 -19.55 3.10
N THR A 283 32.56 -20.09 3.31
CA THR A 283 31.45 -20.05 2.36
C THR A 283 30.27 -19.28 2.93
N ILE A 284 29.43 -18.74 2.06
CA ILE A 284 28.16 -18.11 2.44
C ILE A 284 27.03 -18.90 1.79
N GLU A 285 26.17 -19.50 2.61
CA GLU A 285 24.93 -20.06 2.11
C GLU A 285 23.95 -18.92 1.84
N ILE A 286 23.74 -18.58 0.56
CA ILE A 286 22.80 -17.51 0.14
C ILE A 286 21.39 -17.76 0.70
N GLY A 287 21.00 -19.03 0.92
CA GLY A 287 19.72 -19.37 1.56
C GLY A 287 19.56 -18.80 2.97
N GLN A 288 20.65 -18.62 3.73
CA GLN A 288 20.63 -18.01 5.06
C GLN A 288 20.46 -16.48 4.98
N LEU A 289 21.00 -15.85 3.92
CA LEU A 289 20.81 -14.43 3.67
C LEU A 289 19.36 -14.07 3.35
N MET A 290 18.55 -15.02 2.88
CA MET A 290 17.13 -14.80 2.56
C MET A 290 16.21 -14.78 3.80
N TYR A 291 16.75 -14.97 5.01
CA TYR A 291 15.97 -14.98 6.25
C TYR A 291 15.00 -13.79 6.41
N PRO A 292 15.38 -12.51 6.23
CA PRO A 292 14.44 -11.39 6.36
C PRO A 292 13.27 -11.46 5.36
N LEU A 293 13.49 -11.96 4.14
CA LEU A 293 12.44 -12.17 3.14
C LEU A 293 11.51 -13.31 3.55
N MET A 294 12.07 -14.39 4.12
CA MET A 294 11.27 -15.51 4.62
C MET A 294 10.39 -15.12 5.81
N VAL A 295 10.90 -14.27 6.71
CA VAL A 295 10.10 -13.72 7.82
C VAL A 295 8.91 -12.95 7.26
N SER A 296 9.13 -12.11 6.25
CA SER A 296 8.06 -11.38 5.56
C SER A 296 7.06 -12.32 4.87
N ALA A 297 7.54 -13.33 4.16
CA ALA A 297 6.71 -14.36 3.52
C ALA A 297 5.84 -15.12 4.54
N PHE A 298 6.41 -15.50 5.67
CA PHE A 298 5.67 -16.12 6.76
C PHE A 298 4.64 -15.16 7.38
N GLY A 299 5.00 -13.88 7.52
CA GLY A 299 4.11 -12.81 7.95
C GLY A 299 2.87 -12.67 7.07
N ILE A 300 3.01 -12.78 5.74
CA ILE A 300 1.87 -12.79 4.80
C ILE A 300 0.90 -13.93 5.16
N GLY A 301 1.42 -15.13 5.38
CA GLY A 301 0.61 -16.30 5.75
C GLY A 301 -0.16 -16.09 7.06
N ILE A 302 0.50 -15.57 8.09
CA ILE A 302 -0.16 -15.23 9.37
C ILE A 302 -1.24 -14.17 9.15
N CYS A 303 -0.93 -13.10 8.42
CA CYS A 303 -1.87 -12.01 8.18
C CYS A 303 -3.11 -12.50 7.44
N ILE A 304 -2.99 -13.43 6.48
CA ILE A 304 -4.14 -14.04 5.81
C ILE A 304 -5.04 -14.75 6.83
N LEU A 305 -4.48 -15.51 7.76
CA LEU A 305 -5.27 -16.21 8.80
C LEU A 305 -5.98 -15.21 9.72
N VAL A 306 -5.28 -14.16 10.14
CA VAL A 306 -5.85 -13.09 10.99
C VAL A 306 -6.96 -12.35 10.24
N SER A 307 -6.73 -12.00 8.98
CA SER A 307 -7.71 -11.35 8.11
C SER A 307 -8.96 -12.22 7.91
N ALA A 308 -8.78 -13.52 7.62
CA ALA A 308 -9.88 -14.46 7.49
C ALA A 308 -10.67 -14.60 8.80
N TYR A 309 -9.99 -14.64 9.94
CA TYR A 309 -10.64 -14.68 11.25
C TYR A 309 -11.49 -13.43 11.51
N ALA A 310 -10.95 -12.23 11.22
CA ALA A 310 -11.67 -10.97 11.36
C ALA A 310 -12.92 -10.91 10.46
N VAL A 311 -12.80 -11.35 9.20
CA VAL A 311 -13.89 -11.31 8.21
C VAL A 311 -14.99 -12.33 8.51
N TYR A 312 -14.65 -13.56 8.84
CA TYR A 312 -15.63 -14.66 8.90
C TYR A 312 -16.10 -15.01 10.32
N ILE A 313 -15.27 -14.79 11.34
CA ILE A 313 -15.54 -15.27 12.70
C ILE A 313 -15.88 -14.09 13.62
N SER A 314 -15.03 -13.07 13.68
CA SER A 314 -15.17 -11.94 14.62
C SER A 314 -16.01 -10.79 14.06
N LYS A 315 -17.28 -11.06 13.75
CA LYS A 315 -18.18 -10.01 13.24
C LYS A 315 -18.44 -8.91 14.29
N VAL A 316 -18.23 -7.66 13.87
CA VAL A 316 -18.52 -6.45 14.66
C VAL A 316 -20.03 -6.19 14.61
N ASN A 317 -20.77 -6.90 15.47
CA ASN A 317 -22.25 -6.84 15.50
C ASN A 317 -22.80 -5.73 16.42
N HIS A 318 -21.96 -5.14 17.27
CA HIS A 318 -22.37 -4.15 18.27
C HIS A 318 -21.36 -3.01 18.34
N ILE A 319 -21.85 -1.79 18.58
CA ILE A 319 -21.04 -0.58 18.79
C ILE A 319 -20.01 -0.77 19.91
N ASN A 320 -20.32 -1.53 20.96
CA ASN A 320 -19.41 -1.79 22.08
C ASN A 320 -18.17 -2.62 21.69
N LYS A 321 -18.13 -3.19 20.48
CA LYS A 321 -16.95 -3.87 19.92
C LYS A 321 -16.07 -2.92 19.11
N ILE A 322 -16.51 -1.68 18.90
CA ILE A 322 -15.73 -0.59 18.32
C ILE A 322 -15.05 0.12 19.47
N GLU A 323 -13.79 0.52 19.27
CA GLU A 323 -12.99 1.19 20.28
C GLU A 323 -13.73 2.41 20.86
N SER A 324 -13.84 2.51 22.19
CA SER A 324 -14.63 3.56 22.87
C SER A 324 -14.17 4.98 22.54
N THR A 325 -12.92 5.14 22.10
CA THR A 325 -12.35 6.43 21.66
C THR A 325 -13.07 7.00 20.45
N TYR A 326 -13.59 6.16 19.54
CA TYR A 326 -14.40 6.60 18.38
C TYR A 326 -15.86 6.94 18.76
N ILE A 327 -16.35 6.40 19.89
CA ILE A 327 -17.73 6.63 20.36
C ILE A 327 -17.85 8.00 21.04
N ASN A 328 -16.78 8.47 21.68
CA ASN A 328 -16.80 9.69 22.51
C ASN A 328 -16.72 11.01 21.71
N VAL A 329 -16.50 10.96 20.39
CA VAL A 329 -16.55 12.16 19.53
C VAL A 329 -17.98 12.73 19.43
N HIS A 330 -19.01 11.92 19.71
CA HIS A 330 -20.42 12.35 19.68
C HIS A 330 -21.03 12.67 21.06
N GLN A 331 -20.23 12.76 22.13
CA GLN A 331 -20.73 13.13 23.47
C GLN A 331 -20.20 14.46 24.00
N THR A 332 -19.46 15.23 23.20
CA THR A 332 -18.95 16.56 23.58
C THR A 332 -19.35 17.65 22.58
N THR A 333 -20.64 17.75 22.28
CA THR A 333 -21.36 18.94 21.82
C THR A 333 -22.83 18.78 22.15
#